data_AF-A0A7V0V0M6-F1
#
_entry.id   AF-A0A7V0V0M6-F1
#
_cell.length_a   1.000
_cell.length_b   1.000
_cell.length_c   1.000
_cell.angle_alpha   90.00
_cell.angle_beta   90.00
_cell.angle_gamma   90.00
#
_symmetry.space_group_name_H-M   'P 1'
#
loop_
_entity.id
_entity.type
_entity.pdbx_description
1 polymer ?
#
loop_
_entity_poly.entity_id
_entity_poly.type
_entity_poly.pdbx_seq_one_letter_code
_entity_poly.pdbx_strand_id
1 'polypeptide(L)'
;MTRSPYWLSAAVLAAAFLAQTLALPHPQTVTRTAQAARVGAQLGAIASMGVELPARADPGARATATPEPSSNPTTPAAQETAVVASEEPTQAPTEVPTPTETPPPTPTPPPDRGKLIVIDPGHGGKDPGAVHTSGGVVDLTEEEVNLDVALRLAEMLRQDGYRVQLTRSSDQSLGAGQAADLQARVDVANAAGADVFVAIHHNGSVNRAERGTEVYYCSHRPYADANRRLAQLAQEAIVRNLRQAGHDAIDRGAKDDIIRGHLALLGPRNLPRPSRMPAIIGEALFMTNDADAAALKRPEIREAIARGYFEALKAYFESGG
;
A
#
# COMPACT_ATOMS: atom_id res chain seq x y z
N MET A 1 -84.63 2.95 1.39
CA MET A 1 -84.03 2.84 2.74
C MET A 1 -82.74 3.68 2.77
N THR A 2 -82.33 4.14 3.96
CA THR A 2 -80.97 4.55 4.42
C THR A 2 -79.80 4.72 3.40
N ARG A 3 -78.91 5.72 3.51
CA ARG A 3 -78.84 6.98 4.29
C ARG A 3 -77.69 7.86 3.71
N SER A 4 -77.72 9.17 3.96
CA SER A 4 -76.70 10.19 3.60
C SER A 4 -75.59 10.31 4.69
N PRO A 5 -74.60 11.28 4.75
CA PRO A 5 -74.11 12.31 3.78
C PRO A 5 -72.58 12.76 3.87
N TYR A 6 -72.17 13.81 3.09
CA TYR A 6 -71.14 14.89 3.36
C TYR A 6 -69.62 14.54 3.53
N TRP A 7 -68.58 15.40 3.42
CA TRP A 7 -68.23 16.80 2.93
C TRP A 7 -66.65 16.91 2.92
N LEU A 8 -65.82 17.90 2.49
CA LEU A 8 -65.74 19.27 1.84
C LEU A 8 -64.54 19.21 0.81
N SER A 9 -64.03 20.17 -0.01
CA SER A 9 -64.02 21.66 -0.20
C SER A 9 -62.98 22.50 0.59
N ALA A 10 -62.28 23.56 0.09
CA ALA A 10 -61.72 23.97 -1.23
C ALA A 10 -61.02 25.38 -1.17
N ALA A 11 -59.91 25.62 -1.92
CA ALA A 11 -59.42 26.95 -2.45
C ALA A 11 -58.97 28.06 -1.42
N VAL A 12 -58.36 29.25 -1.70
CA VAL A 12 -57.62 29.86 -2.85
C VAL A 12 -56.90 31.22 -2.46
N LEU A 13 -55.75 31.58 -3.08
CA LEU A 13 -55.08 32.94 -3.21
C LEU A 13 -54.82 33.82 -1.93
N ALA A 14 -54.10 34.98 -1.95
CA ALA A 14 -52.80 35.38 -2.56
C ALA A 14 -52.34 36.81 -2.08
N ALA A 15 -51.13 37.22 -2.51
CA ALA A 15 -50.59 38.60 -2.58
C ALA A 15 -50.06 39.30 -1.30
N ALA A 16 -49.31 40.40 -1.49
CA ALA A 16 -48.49 41.12 -0.49
C ALA A 16 -48.35 42.62 -0.83
N PHE A 17 -47.82 43.48 0.07
CA PHE A 17 -47.02 44.69 -0.26
C PHE A 17 -46.20 45.22 0.94
N LEU A 18 -45.61 46.43 0.85
CA LEU A 18 -44.34 46.86 1.51
C LEU A 18 -44.36 48.32 2.07
N ALA A 19 -43.77 48.57 3.27
CA ALA A 19 -43.14 49.84 3.78
C ALA A 19 -42.78 49.68 5.30
N GLN A 20 -41.69 50.14 5.94
CA GLN A 20 -40.93 51.43 6.01
C GLN A 20 -41.63 52.53 6.88
N THR A 21 -41.02 53.26 7.86
CA THR A 21 -39.62 53.35 8.40
C THR A 21 -39.57 54.04 9.81
N LEU A 22 -38.35 54.29 10.38
CA LEU A 22 -37.96 55.18 11.53
C LEU A 22 -38.02 54.63 12.98
N ALA A 23 -37.32 55.18 14.02
CA ALA A 23 -35.86 55.39 14.21
C ALA A 23 -35.45 55.92 15.64
N LEU A 24 -34.58 55.19 16.37
CA LEU A 24 -33.61 55.65 17.44
C LEU A 24 -34.15 56.33 18.74
N PRO A 25 -33.36 56.59 19.84
CA PRO A 25 -31.90 56.46 20.05
C PRO A 25 -31.38 55.75 21.36
N HIS A 26 -30.03 55.71 21.46
CA HIS A 26 -29.01 55.45 22.53
C HIS A 26 -29.27 55.80 24.03
N PRO A 27 -28.31 55.57 24.98
CA PRO A 27 -26.98 54.88 24.96
C PRO A 27 -26.68 53.91 26.16
N GLN A 28 -25.56 53.15 26.12
CA GLN A 28 -24.40 53.33 27.05
C GLN A 28 -23.22 52.36 26.79
N THR A 29 -22.05 52.63 27.39
CA THR A 29 -20.72 52.19 26.93
C THR A 29 -19.92 51.38 27.95
N VAL A 30 -19.28 50.26 27.55
CA VAL A 30 -18.07 49.68 28.17
C VAL A 30 -17.15 49.10 27.07
N THR A 31 -15.84 49.00 27.33
CA THR A 31 -14.76 48.83 26.33
C THR A 31 -14.30 47.38 26.04
N ARG A 32 -13.63 47.22 24.87
CA ARG A 32 -12.46 46.35 24.53
C ARG A 32 -12.07 45.27 25.56
N THR A 33 -11.77 44.03 25.18
CA THR A 33 -10.69 43.66 24.23
C THR A 33 -10.94 42.27 23.59
N ALA A 34 -10.18 41.90 22.55
CA ALA A 34 -10.35 40.67 21.76
C ALA A 34 -9.89 39.37 22.46
N GLN A 35 -10.47 38.23 22.05
CA GLN A 35 -9.72 37.08 21.49
C GLN A 35 -10.67 36.17 20.68
N ALA A 36 -10.14 35.35 19.77
CA ALA A 36 -10.92 34.49 18.87
C ALA A 36 -10.93 33.00 19.30
N ALA A 37 -11.70 32.20 18.56
CA ALA A 37 -11.84 30.73 18.57
C ALA A 37 -12.67 30.08 19.70
N ARG A 38 -13.77 29.39 19.33
CA ARG A 38 -14.35 28.22 20.03
C ARG A 38 -15.47 27.51 19.23
N VAL A 39 -15.07 26.69 18.25
CA VAL A 39 -15.80 25.50 17.74
C VAL A 39 -14.71 24.52 17.25
N GLY A 40 -14.76 23.21 17.47
CA GLY A 40 -15.71 22.43 18.27
C GLY A 40 -15.53 20.92 18.08
N ALA A 41 -14.69 20.31 18.92
CA ALA A 41 -14.49 18.87 19.14
C ALA A 41 -13.80 18.00 18.05
N GLN A 42 -13.09 16.99 18.58
CA GLN A 42 -12.90 15.64 18.05
C GLN A 42 -11.77 15.35 17.03
N LEU A 43 -10.53 15.58 17.47
CA LEU A 43 -9.36 14.78 17.07
C LEU A 43 -8.76 14.09 18.30
N GLY A 44 -8.71 12.76 18.29
CA GLY A 44 -7.83 11.94 19.15
C GLY A 44 -7.01 11.05 18.20
N ALA A 45 -5.68 11.15 18.08
CA ALA A 45 -4.60 11.22 19.06
C ALA A 45 -4.25 9.86 19.70
N ILE A 46 -3.37 9.13 19.01
CA ILE A 46 -2.42 8.18 19.61
C ILE A 46 -1.04 8.36 18.95
N ALA A 47 -0.33 9.41 19.35
CA ALA A 47 1.01 9.73 18.84
C ALA A 47 1.90 10.36 19.94
N SER A 48 2.17 9.60 21.00
CA SER A 48 3.41 9.70 21.81
C SER A 48 3.38 8.68 22.95
N MET A 49 4.27 7.69 22.89
CA MET A 49 4.97 7.19 24.07
C MET A 49 6.43 6.97 23.66
N GLY A 50 7.29 7.92 23.99
CA GLY A 50 8.73 7.73 23.88
C GLY A 50 9.20 6.70 24.92
N VAL A 51 9.92 5.69 24.47
CA VAL A 51 10.65 4.77 25.35
C VAL A 51 12.12 5.15 25.26
N GLU A 52 12.66 5.72 26.34
CA GLU A 52 14.11 5.96 26.44
C GLU A 52 14.84 4.62 26.53
N LEU A 53 15.79 4.40 25.61
CA LEU A 53 16.67 3.24 25.63
C LEU A 53 17.75 3.44 26.71
N PRO A 54 17.87 2.56 27.72
CA PRO A 54 18.98 2.64 28.67
C PRO A 54 20.30 2.36 27.97
N ALA A 55 21.31 3.20 28.24
CA ALA A 55 22.63 3.07 27.64
C ALA A 55 23.30 1.73 28.01
N ARG A 56 24.00 1.11 27.04
CA ARG A 56 24.83 -0.07 27.30
C ARG A 56 26.04 0.33 28.15
N ALA A 57 26.27 -0.39 29.24
CA ALA A 57 27.50 -0.31 30.01
C ALA A 57 28.65 -1.01 29.26
N ASP A 58 29.84 -0.40 29.30
CA ASP A 58 31.06 -0.86 28.63
C ASP A 58 32.05 -1.49 29.65
N PRO A 59 32.47 -2.76 29.48
CA PRO A 59 33.44 -3.40 30.34
C PRO A 59 34.81 -3.64 29.64
N GLY A 60 35.59 -2.57 29.50
CA GLY A 60 37.02 -2.61 29.80
C GLY A 60 37.99 -3.15 28.75
N ALA A 61 38.82 -2.25 28.22
CA ALA A 61 40.06 -2.60 27.53
C ALA A 61 41.28 -1.96 28.21
N ARG A 62 42.21 -2.78 28.71
CA ARG A 62 43.62 -2.38 28.85
C ARG A 62 44.56 -3.57 28.70
N ALA A 63 45.40 -3.53 27.68
CA ALA A 63 46.38 -4.57 27.38
C ALA A 63 47.75 -4.26 28.01
N THR A 64 48.51 -5.33 28.25
CA THR A 64 49.98 -5.38 28.24
C THR A 64 50.38 -6.61 27.42
N ALA A 65 51.55 -6.59 26.77
CA ALA A 65 51.79 -7.48 25.63
C ALA A 65 53.25 -7.99 25.52
N THR A 66 53.36 -9.27 25.12
CA THR A 66 54.45 -9.88 24.31
C THR A 66 55.90 -9.90 24.89
N PRO A 67 56.88 -10.65 24.30
CA PRO A 67 56.81 -11.67 23.23
C PRO A 67 57.69 -12.95 23.39
N GLU A 68 57.62 -13.82 22.36
CA GLU A 68 58.68 -14.72 21.82
C GLU A 68 59.12 -16.01 22.59
N PRO A 69 59.70 -17.03 21.91
CA PRO A 69 59.37 -17.56 20.56
C PRO A 69 59.47 -19.12 20.42
N SER A 70 59.28 -19.62 19.19
CA SER A 70 60.10 -20.71 18.53
C SER A 70 59.39 -21.97 17.96
N SER A 71 59.72 -22.26 16.70
CA SER A 71 59.95 -23.57 16.04
C SER A 71 58.93 -24.74 16.14
N ASN A 72 58.28 -25.03 15.00
CA ASN A 72 58.26 -26.37 14.38
C ASN A 72 59.63 -26.60 13.66
N PRO A 73 60.14 -27.84 13.39
CA PRO A 73 59.43 -28.89 12.63
C PRO A 73 59.83 -30.37 12.94
N THR A 74 59.28 -31.35 12.18
CA THR A 74 60.00 -32.47 11.46
C THR A 74 59.17 -33.78 11.36
N THR A 75 59.24 -34.45 10.21
CA THR A 75 58.58 -35.73 9.85
C THR A 75 59.56 -36.93 9.92
N PRO A 76 59.06 -38.17 10.08
CA PRO A 76 59.35 -39.25 9.10
C PRO A 76 58.04 -39.97 8.66
N ALA A 77 57.84 -40.45 7.41
CA ALA A 77 58.59 -41.45 6.63
C ALA A 77 58.52 -42.88 7.21
N ALA A 78 58.39 -43.98 6.45
CA ALA A 78 57.99 -44.20 5.04
C ALA A 78 57.74 -45.72 4.80
N GLN A 79 57.06 -46.09 3.70
CA GLN A 79 57.07 -47.37 2.96
C GLN A 79 55.84 -47.34 2.02
N GLU A 80 55.90 -47.36 0.69
CA GLU A 80 56.75 -48.08 -0.28
C GLU A 80 56.44 -49.57 -0.42
N THR A 81 55.80 -49.93 -1.53
CA THR A 81 56.01 -51.19 -2.25
C THR A 81 55.56 -50.96 -3.69
N ALA A 82 56.47 -51.11 -4.65
CA ALA A 82 56.18 -51.00 -6.07
C ALA A 82 55.88 -52.37 -6.68
N VAL A 83 55.00 -52.41 -7.68
CA VAL A 83 54.85 -53.57 -8.58
C VAL A 83 54.80 -53.05 -10.01
N VAL A 84 55.60 -53.65 -10.90
CA VAL A 84 55.79 -53.20 -12.28
C VAL A 84 55.37 -54.32 -13.23
N ALA A 85 54.50 -54.03 -14.20
CA ALA A 85 54.41 -54.79 -15.46
C ALA A 85 53.63 -54.03 -16.55
N SER A 86 54.27 -53.90 -17.71
CA SER A 86 53.73 -53.95 -19.09
C SER A 86 52.50 -53.12 -19.50
N GLU A 87 52.73 -52.21 -20.45
CA GLU A 87 51.72 -51.61 -21.31
C GLU A 87 51.38 -52.53 -22.51
N GLU A 88 50.13 -52.50 -23.00
CA GLU A 88 49.73 -53.10 -24.28
C GLU A 88 48.77 -52.12 -25.01
N PRO A 89 48.93 -51.87 -26.33
CA PRO A 89 48.35 -50.68 -26.96
C PRO A 89 46.86 -50.83 -27.29
N THR A 90 46.01 -50.14 -26.52
CA THR A 90 44.58 -49.98 -26.85
C THR A 90 44.36 -48.75 -27.75
N GLN A 91 43.42 -48.88 -28.68
CA GLN A 91 43.20 -47.93 -29.78
C GLN A 91 42.61 -46.59 -29.33
N ALA A 92 42.92 -45.51 -30.05
CA ALA A 92 42.38 -44.18 -29.77
C ALA A 92 40.84 -44.17 -29.90
N PRO A 93 40.10 -43.62 -28.93
CA PRO A 93 38.65 -43.51 -29.04
C PRO A 93 38.28 -42.56 -30.18
N THR A 94 37.32 -42.96 -31.01
CA THR A 94 36.74 -42.06 -32.02
C THR A 94 35.93 -40.98 -31.31
N GLU A 95 36.26 -39.70 -31.55
CA GLU A 95 35.51 -38.58 -31.01
C GLU A 95 34.07 -38.62 -31.52
N VAL A 96 33.12 -38.92 -30.64
CA VAL A 96 31.69 -38.74 -30.92
C VAL A 96 31.45 -37.22 -30.92
N PRO A 97 30.95 -36.62 -32.00
CA PRO A 97 30.75 -35.18 -32.05
C PRO A 97 29.68 -34.77 -31.04
N THR A 98 30.09 -33.99 -30.04
CA THR A 98 29.18 -33.40 -29.04
C THR A 98 28.05 -32.65 -29.77
N PRO A 99 26.77 -32.96 -29.50
CA PRO A 99 25.67 -32.23 -30.12
C PRO A 99 25.75 -30.76 -29.74
N THR A 100 25.86 -29.88 -30.73
CA THR A 100 25.86 -28.43 -30.51
C THR A 100 24.55 -28.02 -29.85
N GLU A 101 24.60 -27.61 -28.59
CA GLU A 101 23.42 -27.07 -27.90
C GLU A 101 22.89 -25.87 -28.68
N THR A 102 21.65 -25.98 -29.17
CA THR A 102 20.97 -24.86 -29.82
C THR A 102 20.72 -23.81 -28.75
N PRO A 103 21.16 -22.54 -28.96
CA PRO A 103 20.96 -21.50 -27.95
C PRO A 103 19.46 -21.34 -27.64
N PRO A 104 19.08 -21.14 -26.37
CA PRO A 104 17.69 -21.02 -25.99
C PRO A 104 17.01 -19.86 -26.74
N PRO A 105 15.74 -20.00 -27.16
CA PRO A 105 15.06 -18.99 -27.95
C PRO A 105 14.98 -17.67 -27.17
N THR A 106 15.38 -16.58 -27.82
CA THR A 106 15.28 -15.23 -27.25
C THR A 106 13.85 -14.97 -26.76
N PRO A 107 13.65 -14.56 -25.48
CA PRO A 107 12.31 -14.28 -24.98
C PRO A 107 11.66 -13.18 -25.83
N THR A 108 10.45 -13.46 -26.33
CA THR A 108 9.65 -12.47 -27.05
C THR A 108 9.23 -11.38 -26.07
N PRO A 109 9.38 -10.08 -26.38
CA PRO A 109 8.94 -9.02 -25.50
C PRO A 109 7.42 -9.10 -25.27
N PRO A 110 6.92 -8.71 -24.08
CA PRO A 110 5.50 -8.71 -23.80
C PRO A 110 4.76 -7.73 -24.74
N PRO A 111 3.47 -7.96 -25.05
CA PRO A 111 2.71 -7.10 -25.94
C PRO A 111 2.51 -5.71 -25.32
N ASP A 112 2.70 -4.62 -26.06
CA ASP A 112 2.41 -3.29 -25.51
C ASP A 112 0.89 -3.11 -25.33
N ARG A 113 0.42 -3.05 -24.08
CA ARG A 113 -0.97 -2.78 -23.72
C ARG A 113 -1.36 -1.32 -23.98
N GLY A 114 -0.41 -0.43 -24.27
CA GLY A 114 -0.63 1.00 -24.49
C GLY A 114 -1.08 1.77 -23.25
N LYS A 115 -0.95 1.17 -22.06
CA LYS A 115 -1.50 1.67 -20.78
C LYS A 115 -0.42 1.82 -19.71
N LEU A 116 -0.44 2.96 -19.02
CA LEU A 116 0.47 3.32 -17.94
C LEU A 116 -0.24 3.31 -16.59
N ILE A 117 0.18 2.41 -15.70
CA ILE A 117 -0.31 2.29 -14.34
C ILE A 117 0.76 2.86 -13.41
N VAL A 118 0.36 3.74 -12.48
CA VAL A 118 1.23 4.16 -11.38
C VAL A 118 0.78 3.49 -10.09
N ILE A 119 1.72 2.83 -9.42
CA ILE A 119 1.51 2.12 -8.17
C ILE A 119 2.21 2.89 -7.04
N ASP A 120 1.49 3.09 -5.95
CA ASP A 120 1.98 3.80 -4.76
C ASP A 120 1.99 2.86 -3.55
N PRO A 121 3.15 2.26 -3.18
CA PRO A 121 3.27 1.57 -1.91
C PRO A 121 3.23 2.60 -0.79
N GLY A 122 2.14 2.62 -0.03
CA GLY A 122 1.89 3.55 1.07
C GLY A 122 3.03 3.55 2.10
N HIS A 123 3.14 4.64 2.85
CA HIS A 123 4.13 4.81 3.93
C HIS A 123 5.60 4.74 3.41
N GLY A 124 6.61 4.70 4.28
CA GLY A 124 8.03 4.60 3.91
C GLY A 124 9.01 5.53 4.66
N GLY A 125 10.16 4.97 5.06
CA GLY A 125 11.42 5.62 5.45
C GLY A 125 11.47 6.15 6.89
N LYS A 126 10.42 6.86 7.32
CA LYS A 126 10.24 7.34 8.71
C LYS A 126 8.80 7.21 9.22
N ASP A 127 7.92 6.77 8.34
CA ASP A 127 6.51 6.54 8.61
C ASP A 127 6.26 5.06 8.31
N PRO A 128 6.22 4.17 9.31
CA PRO A 128 6.05 2.74 9.10
C PRO A 128 4.61 2.33 8.78
N GLY A 129 3.67 3.28 8.77
CA GLY A 129 2.24 3.01 8.74
C GLY A 129 1.77 2.26 10.00
N ALA A 130 0.77 1.40 9.84
CA ALA A 130 0.35 0.50 10.90
C ALA A 130 1.43 -0.54 11.25
N VAL A 131 1.56 -0.89 12.54
CA VAL A 131 2.56 -1.87 13.02
C VAL A 131 1.88 -3.04 13.73
N HIS A 132 2.30 -4.25 13.42
CA HIS A 132 2.00 -5.41 14.26
C HIS A 132 3.02 -5.53 15.39
N THR A 133 2.57 -5.94 16.57
CA THR A 133 3.46 -6.28 17.69
C THR A 133 3.15 -7.65 18.27
N SER A 134 4.20 -8.43 18.50
CA SER A 134 4.18 -9.75 19.14
C SER A 134 5.16 -9.75 20.31
N GLY A 135 4.73 -10.23 21.48
CA GLY A 135 5.56 -10.19 22.70
C GLY A 135 6.02 -8.80 23.15
N GLY A 136 5.39 -7.72 22.66
CA GLY A 136 5.81 -6.33 22.87
C GLY A 136 6.85 -5.79 21.88
N VAL A 137 7.30 -6.61 20.91
CA VAL A 137 8.26 -6.23 19.86
C VAL A 137 7.51 -6.03 18.54
N VAL A 138 7.92 -5.03 17.72
CA VAL A 138 7.42 -4.87 16.35
C VAL A 138 7.97 -5.99 15.48
N ASP A 139 7.09 -6.72 14.80
CA ASP A 139 7.47 -7.87 13.97
C ASP A 139 6.81 -7.87 12.56
N LEU A 140 6.18 -6.75 12.19
CA LEU A 140 5.74 -6.41 10.84
C LEU A 140 5.39 -4.90 10.76
N THR A 141 5.87 -4.17 9.75
CA THR A 141 5.41 -2.79 9.46
C THR A 141 4.64 -2.73 8.15
N GLU A 142 3.74 -1.75 8.01
CA GLU A 142 2.91 -1.61 6.82
C GLU A 142 3.75 -1.25 5.58
N GLU A 143 4.75 -0.38 5.76
CA GLU A 143 5.61 0.09 4.67
C GLU A 143 6.37 -1.04 3.96
N GLU A 144 6.71 -2.12 4.68
CA GLU A 144 7.34 -3.35 4.16
C GLU A 144 6.35 -4.17 3.32
N VAL A 145 5.14 -4.39 3.85
CA VAL A 145 4.11 -5.20 3.19
C VAL A 145 3.57 -4.49 1.95
N ASN A 146 3.32 -3.18 2.06
CA ASN A 146 2.96 -2.30 0.95
C ASN A 146 3.97 -2.41 -0.20
N LEU A 147 5.28 -2.34 0.12
CA LEU A 147 6.34 -2.40 -0.86
C LEU A 147 6.45 -3.77 -1.55
N ASP A 148 6.42 -4.87 -0.79
CA ASP A 148 6.49 -6.23 -1.37
C ASP A 148 5.27 -6.52 -2.29
N VAL A 149 4.05 -6.18 -1.85
CA VAL A 149 2.84 -6.33 -2.69
C VAL A 149 2.91 -5.44 -3.94
N ALA A 150 3.40 -4.21 -3.83
CA ALA A 150 3.55 -3.30 -4.96
C ALA A 150 4.60 -3.77 -5.98
N LEU A 151 5.72 -4.33 -5.52
CA LEU A 151 6.76 -4.88 -6.39
C LEU A 151 6.26 -6.12 -7.14
N ARG A 152 5.52 -7.02 -6.48
CA ARG A 152 4.86 -8.17 -7.12
C ARG A 152 3.88 -7.72 -8.19
N LEU A 153 2.99 -6.79 -7.86
CA LEU A 153 2.00 -6.26 -8.80
C LEU A 153 2.67 -5.60 -10.01
N ALA A 154 3.72 -4.81 -9.77
CA ALA A 154 4.47 -4.16 -10.85
C ALA A 154 5.11 -5.16 -11.81
N GLU A 155 5.61 -6.29 -11.31
CA GLU A 155 6.19 -7.34 -12.14
C GLU A 155 5.11 -8.08 -12.96
N MET A 156 4.01 -8.51 -12.35
CA MET A 156 2.89 -9.16 -13.07
C MET A 156 2.36 -8.30 -14.22
N LEU A 157 2.17 -7.00 -13.95
CA LEU A 157 1.66 -6.05 -14.94
C LEU A 157 2.65 -5.82 -16.08
N ARG A 158 3.95 -5.74 -15.80
CA ARG A 158 4.99 -5.64 -16.84
C ARG A 158 5.04 -6.89 -17.72
N GLN A 159 4.91 -8.08 -17.13
CA GLN A 159 4.87 -9.35 -17.86
C GLN A 159 3.62 -9.48 -18.76
N ASP A 160 2.46 -8.95 -18.33
CA ASP A 160 1.22 -8.92 -19.13
C ASP A 160 1.13 -7.70 -20.09
N GLY A 161 2.18 -6.88 -20.16
CA GLY A 161 2.36 -5.85 -21.18
C GLY A 161 2.05 -4.40 -20.78
N TYR A 162 1.76 -4.13 -19.51
CA TYR A 162 1.50 -2.78 -19.02
C TYR A 162 2.79 -2.01 -18.72
N ARG A 163 2.78 -0.71 -19.00
CA ARG A 163 3.82 0.21 -18.53
C ARG A 163 3.55 0.49 -17.05
N VAL A 164 4.56 0.31 -16.19
CA VAL A 164 4.39 0.47 -14.74
C VAL A 164 5.49 1.32 -14.12
N GLN A 165 5.09 2.39 -13.44
CA GLN A 165 5.95 3.24 -12.62
C GLN A 165 5.51 3.16 -11.15
N LEU A 166 6.49 3.08 -10.24
CA LEU A 166 6.27 3.11 -8.80
C LEU A 166 6.54 4.54 -8.27
N THR A 167 5.86 4.96 -7.21
CA THR A 167 6.23 6.18 -6.46
C THR A 167 7.53 5.97 -5.66
N ARG A 168 7.70 4.80 -5.04
CA ARG A 168 8.95 4.30 -4.45
C ARG A 168 9.16 2.82 -4.80
N SER A 169 10.41 2.44 -5.04
CA SER A 169 10.84 1.05 -5.27
C SER A 169 11.77 0.53 -4.16
N SER A 170 11.82 1.24 -3.03
CA SER A 170 12.62 0.97 -1.85
C SER A 170 11.89 1.49 -0.61
N ASP A 171 12.46 1.25 0.56
CA ASP A 171 12.10 2.02 1.74
C ASP A 171 12.61 3.46 1.62
N GLN A 172 11.69 4.44 1.57
CA GLN A 172 11.95 5.87 1.51
C GLN A 172 10.64 6.69 1.57
N SER A 173 10.72 7.91 2.07
CA SER A 173 9.70 8.94 1.88
C SER A 173 10.00 9.77 0.62
N LEU A 174 8.97 10.26 -0.07
CA LEU A 174 9.07 11.16 -1.23
C LEU A 174 9.09 12.65 -0.84
N GLY A 175 8.61 13.02 0.35
CA GLY A 175 8.45 14.42 0.76
C GLY A 175 8.86 14.73 2.20
N ALA A 176 9.14 16.02 2.45
CA ALA A 176 9.50 16.54 3.76
C ALA A 176 8.27 16.63 4.69
N GLY A 177 7.88 15.49 5.27
CA GLY A 177 6.71 15.36 6.14
C GLY A 177 5.41 15.08 5.37
N GLN A 178 4.43 14.54 6.10
CA GLN A 178 3.25 13.85 5.55
C GLN A 178 2.51 14.61 4.43
N ALA A 179 2.23 15.90 4.60
CA ALA A 179 1.52 16.69 3.58
C ALA A 179 2.31 16.89 2.28
N ALA A 180 3.65 16.99 2.36
CA ALA A 180 4.51 17.07 1.19
C ALA A 180 4.68 15.68 0.54
N ASP A 181 4.78 14.63 1.35
CA ASP A 181 4.92 13.24 0.91
C ASP A 181 3.69 12.75 0.11
N LEU A 182 2.50 12.91 0.67
CA LEU A 182 1.23 12.59 0.01
C LEU A 182 1.04 13.38 -1.29
N GLN A 183 1.44 14.65 -1.31
CA GLN A 183 1.35 15.45 -2.53
C GLN A 183 2.37 14.99 -3.60
N ALA A 184 3.59 14.60 -3.20
CA ALA A 184 4.62 14.11 -4.13
C ALA A 184 4.20 12.80 -4.82
N ARG A 185 3.56 11.87 -4.10
CA ARG A 185 3.02 10.61 -4.65
C ARG A 185 2.01 10.86 -5.78
N VAL A 186 1.08 11.79 -5.57
CA VAL A 186 0.09 12.19 -6.59
C VAL A 186 0.73 12.98 -7.73
N ASP A 187 1.74 13.81 -7.45
CA ASP A 187 2.47 14.53 -8.48
C ASP A 187 3.28 13.59 -9.40
N VAL A 188 3.81 12.47 -8.90
CA VAL A 188 4.40 11.41 -9.74
C VAL A 188 3.38 10.88 -10.75
N ALA A 189 2.18 10.50 -10.31
CA ALA A 189 1.14 10.00 -11.20
C ALA A 189 0.66 11.05 -12.22
N ASN A 190 0.50 12.30 -11.76
CA ASN A 190 0.10 13.43 -12.59
C ASN A 190 1.16 13.84 -13.62
N ALA A 191 2.45 13.74 -13.30
CA ALA A 191 3.56 14.08 -14.20
C ALA A 191 3.85 12.96 -15.21
N ALA A 192 3.68 11.69 -14.81
CA ALA A 192 3.83 10.54 -15.69
C ALA A 192 2.71 10.42 -16.75
N GLY A 193 1.54 11.04 -16.50
CA GLY A 193 0.37 10.94 -17.36
C GLY A 193 -0.28 9.56 -17.30
N ALA A 194 -0.37 8.99 -16.08
CA ALA A 194 -0.90 7.64 -15.88
C ALA A 194 -2.39 7.52 -16.25
N ASP A 195 -2.79 6.36 -16.81
CA ASP A 195 -4.18 5.99 -17.04
C ASP A 195 -4.91 5.64 -15.74
N VAL A 196 -4.20 5.05 -14.78
CA VAL A 196 -4.72 4.61 -13.47
C VAL A 196 -3.66 4.81 -12.39
N PHE A 197 -4.11 5.19 -11.19
CA PHE A 197 -3.31 5.26 -9.96
C PHE A 197 -3.83 4.27 -8.90
N VAL A 198 -2.96 3.41 -8.36
CA VAL A 198 -3.32 2.45 -7.31
C VAL A 198 -2.41 2.65 -6.11
N ALA A 199 -2.95 3.14 -5.00
CA ALA A 199 -2.26 3.11 -3.72
C ALA A 199 -2.54 1.78 -2.99
N ILE A 200 -1.50 1.25 -2.35
CA ILE A 200 -1.52 -0.04 -1.65
C ILE A 200 -1.18 0.23 -0.19
N HIS A 201 -2.12 -0.11 0.68
CA HIS A 201 -2.07 0.05 2.14
C HIS A 201 -2.56 -1.24 2.83
N HIS A 202 -2.24 -1.40 4.10
CA HIS A 202 -2.74 -2.49 4.95
C HIS A 202 -3.23 -1.90 6.29
N ASN A 203 -4.48 -2.14 6.64
CA ASN A 203 -5.28 -1.29 7.53
C ASN A 203 -4.83 -1.35 8.99
N GLY A 204 -5.19 -0.36 9.80
CA GLY A 204 -4.86 -0.28 11.23
C GLY A 204 -6.03 0.21 12.07
N SER A 205 -6.34 -0.50 13.16
CA SER A 205 -7.40 -0.13 14.11
C SER A 205 -6.95 -0.31 15.56
N VAL A 206 -7.42 0.61 16.41
CA VAL A 206 -7.32 0.49 17.88
C VAL A 206 -8.10 -0.71 18.42
N ASN A 207 -9.11 -1.17 17.66
CA ASN A 207 -9.81 -2.41 17.93
C ASN A 207 -9.12 -3.56 17.18
N ARG A 208 -8.25 -4.31 17.86
CA ARG A 208 -7.56 -5.49 17.30
C ARG A 208 -8.50 -6.58 16.76
N ALA A 209 -9.80 -6.56 17.06
CA ALA A 209 -10.76 -7.50 16.47
C ALA A 209 -11.22 -7.11 15.04
N GLU A 210 -10.93 -5.90 14.55
CA GLU A 210 -11.22 -5.55 13.15
C GLU A 210 -10.22 -6.20 12.20
N ARG A 211 -10.74 -6.89 11.18
CA ARG A 211 -9.98 -7.63 10.16
C ARG A 211 -10.71 -7.61 8.81
N GLY A 212 -10.02 -7.94 7.71
CA GLY A 212 -10.58 -8.07 6.36
C GLY A 212 -10.23 -6.93 5.39
N THR A 213 -10.67 -7.06 4.13
CA THR A 213 -10.28 -6.17 3.01
C THR A 213 -11.29 -5.04 2.80
N GLU A 214 -10.81 -3.81 2.63
CA GLU A 214 -11.56 -2.64 2.14
C GLU A 214 -10.86 -2.05 0.90
N VAL A 215 -11.60 -1.55 -0.09
CA VAL A 215 -11.02 -0.76 -1.19
C VAL A 215 -11.76 0.56 -1.36
N TYR A 216 -11.01 1.65 -1.34
CA TYR A 216 -11.52 3.01 -1.34
C TYR A 216 -11.42 3.68 -2.70
N TYR A 217 -12.45 4.45 -3.02
CA TYR A 217 -12.52 5.35 -4.18
C TYR A 217 -13.15 6.68 -3.76
N CYS A 218 -13.23 7.64 -4.69
CA CYS A 218 -13.90 8.92 -4.46
C CYS A 218 -14.85 9.27 -5.62
N SER A 219 -16.15 9.44 -5.35
CA SER A 219 -17.12 9.89 -6.36
C SER A 219 -17.20 11.42 -6.55
N HIS A 220 -16.38 12.21 -5.85
CA HIS A 220 -16.20 13.65 -6.11
C HIS A 220 -15.06 13.93 -7.14
N ARG A 221 -14.83 13.01 -8.06
CA ARG A 221 -13.90 13.18 -9.21
C ARG A 221 -14.68 13.16 -10.53
N PRO A 222 -14.19 13.80 -11.61
CA PRO A 222 -14.84 13.74 -12.93
C PRO A 222 -15.00 12.32 -13.49
N TYR A 223 -14.19 11.39 -12.99
CA TYR A 223 -14.14 9.96 -13.34
C TYR A 223 -14.69 9.08 -12.20
N ALA A 224 -15.75 9.54 -11.52
CA ALA A 224 -16.37 8.90 -10.36
C ALA A 224 -16.77 7.43 -10.58
N ASP A 225 -17.30 7.10 -11.76
CA ASP A 225 -17.78 5.75 -12.06
C ASP A 225 -16.63 4.79 -12.38
N ALA A 226 -15.59 5.26 -13.07
CA ALA A 226 -14.34 4.52 -13.26
C ALA A 226 -13.64 4.23 -11.91
N ASN A 227 -13.59 5.23 -11.02
CA ASN A 227 -13.14 5.12 -9.64
C ASN A 227 -13.90 4.00 -8.89
N ARG A 228 -15.24 4.06 -8.89
CA ARG A 228 -16.13 3.08 -8.26
C ARG A 228 -15.91 1.67 -8.83
N ARG A 229 -15.90 1.55 -10.17
CA ARG A 229 -15.73 0.29 -10.90
C ARG A 229 -14.40 -0.38 -10.59
N LEU A 230 -13.29 0.36 -10.64
CA LEU A 230 -11.96 -0.16 -10.32
C LEU A 230 -11.88 -0.66 -8.87
N ALA A 231 -12.50 0.05 -7.91
CA ALA A 231 -12.53 -0.37 -6.52
C ALA A 231 -13.37 -1.63 -6.29
N GLN A 232 -14.50 -1.78 -7.00
CA GLN A 232 -15.32 -3.01 -6.95
C GLN A 232 -14.55 -4.22 -7.49
N LEU A 233 -13.92 -4.08 -8.67
CA LEU A 233 -13.09 -5.13 -9.26
C LEU A 233 -11.93 -5.53 -8.33
N ALA A 234 -11.25 -4.56 -7.74
CA ALA A 234 -10.14 -4.82 -6.80
C ALA A 234 -10.62 -5.51 -5.52
N GLN A 235 -11.73 -5.05 -4.91
CA GLN A 235 -12.32 -5.68 -3.73
C GLN A 235 -12.64 -7.15 -4.01
N GLU A 236 -13.39 -7.43 -5.08
CA GLU A 236 -13.83 -8.78 -5.45
C GLU A 236 -12.65 -9.70 -5.77
N ALA A 237 -11.65 -9.21 -6.50
CA ALA A 237 -10.48 -10.01 -6.91
C ALA A 237 -9.50 -10.29 -5.76
N ILE A 238 -9.24 -9.31 -4.88
CA ILE A 238 -8.36 -9.47 -3.71
C ILE A 238 -9.00 -10.45 -2.71
N VAL A 239 -10.27 -10.26 -2.35
CA VAL A 239 -11.00 -11.16 -1.44
C VAL A 239 -11.05 -12.60 -1.98
N ARG A 240 -11.27 -12.76 -3.29
CA ARG A 240 -11.27 -14.08 -3.95
C ARG A 240 -9.90 -14.76 -3.93
N ASN A 241 -8.83 -14.04 -4.28
CA ASN A 241 -7.46 -14.58 -4.26
C ASN A 241 -7.01 -14.92 -2.84
N LEU A 242 -7.30 -14.08 -1.84
CA LEU A 242 -6.99 -14.35 -0.42
C LEU A 242 -7.63 -15.65 0.07
N ARG A 243 -8.91 -15.89 -0.26
CA ARG A 243 -9.61 -17.13 0.07
C ARG A 243 -9.01 -18.35 -0.64
N GLN A 244 -8.58 -18.21 -1.89
CA GLN A 244 -7.87 -19.25 -2.63
C GLN A 244 -6.48 -19.57 -2.04
N ALA A 245 -5.80 -18.57 -1.48
CA ALA A 245 -4.54 -18.74 -0.72
C ALA A 245 -4.74 -19.18 0.75
N GLY A 246 -5.95 -19.59 1.12
CA GLY A 246 -6.27 -20.14 2.44
C GLY A 246 -6.39 -19.13 3.57
N HIS A 247 -6.76 -17.87 3.27
CA HIS A 247 -7.12 -16.87 4.28
C HIS A 247 -8.61 -16.50 4.20
N ASP A 248 -9.33 -16.61 5.31
CA ASP A 248 -10.74 -16.20 5.41
C ASP A 248 -10.87 -14.68 5.54
N ALA A 249 -10.55 -14.00 4.43
CA ALA A 249 -10.69 -12.55 4.30
C ALA A 249 -12.16 -12.15 4.44
N ILE A 250 -12.48 -11.37 5.47
CA ILE A 250 -13.79 -10.72 5.59
C ILE A 250 -13.90 -9.69 4.47
N ASP A 251 -14.95 -9.83 3.66
CA ASP A 251 -15.30 -8.82 2.66
C ASP A 251 -15.98 -7.65 3.37
N ARG A 252 -15.33 -6.49 3.39
CA ARG A 252 -15.88 -5.27 3.99
C ARG A 252 -16.44 -4.30 2.94
N GLY A 253 -16.39 -4.66 1.64
CA GLY A 253 -16.90 -3.91 0.50
C GLY A 253 -16.02 -2.74 0.04
N ALA A 254 -16.24 -2.32 -1.22
CA ALA A 254 -15.66 -1.11 -1.79
C ALA A 254 -16.38 0.16 -1.28
N LYS A 255 -15.64 1.21 -0.92
CA LYS A 255 -16.13 2.36 -0.11
C LYS A 255 -15.79 3.71 -0.73
N ASP A 256 -16.73 4.64 -0.63
CA ASP A 256 -16.55 6.02 -1.07
C ASP A 256 -15.95 6.84 0.09
N ASP A 257 -14.69 7.29 -0.04
CA ASP A 257 -13.98 7.97 1.05
C ASP A 257 -14.51 9.37 1.36
N ILE A 258 -15.45 9.93 0.58
CA ILE A 258 -15.99 11.31 0.78
C ILE A 258 -16.44 11.59 2.23
N ILE A 259 -16.99 10.57 2.91
CA ILE A 259 -17.55 10.65 4.27
C ILE A 259 -16.44 10.61 5.34
N ARG A 260 -15.38 9.84 5.08
CA ARG A 260 -14.25 9.64 6.00
C ARG A 260 -13.18 10.71 5.76
N GLY A 261 -12.81 10.95 4.50
CA GLY A 261 -11.80 11.91 4.08
C GLY A 261 -10.40 11.54 4.56
N HIS A 262 -10.19 10.26 4.89
CA HIS A 262 -8.94 9.76 5.46
C HIS A 262 -7.83 9.72 4.41
N LEU A 263 -8.19 9.55 3.13
CA LEU A 263 -7.26 9.16 2.07
C LEU A 263 -7.01 10.32 1.11
N ALA A 264 -6.11 11.22 1.52
CA ALA A 264 -5.80 12.47 0.83
C ALA A 264 -5.52 12.31 -0.69
N LEU A 265 -4.89 11.19 -1.09
CA LEU A 265 -4.51 10.88 -2.47
C LEU A 265 -5.72 10.82 -3.44
N LEU A 266 -6.92 10.48 -2.94
CA LEU A 266 -8.13 10.35 -3.77
C LEU A 266 -8.85 11.68 -4.03
N GLY A 267 -8.57 12.72 -3.24
CA GLY A 267 -9.35 13.97 -3.24
C GLY A 267 -10.75 13.81 -2.61
N PRO A 268 -11.57 14.88 -2.52
CA PRO A 268 -11.44 16.14 -3.27
C PRO A 268 -10.94 17.35 -2.46
N ARG A 269 -10.74 17.23 -1.14
CA ARG A 269 -10.69 18.40 -0.23
C ARG A 269 -9.30 18.84 0.26
N ASN A 270 -8.28 17.96 0.31
CA ASN A 270 -7.08 18.19 1.13
C ASN A 270 -5.74 18.29 0.37
N LEU A 271 -5.67 17.99 -0.94
CA LEU A 271 -4.45 18.15 -1.74
C LEU A 271 -4.54 19.33 -2.73
N PRO A 272 -3.55 20.25 -2.78
CA PRO A 272 -3.47 21.31 -3.78
C PRO A 272 -3.49 20.82 -5.24
N ARG A 273 -2.99 19.61 -5.51
CA ARG A 273 -3.00 18.95 -6.82
C ARG A 273 -3.48 17.50 -6.65
N PRO A 274 -4.81 17.25 -6.70
CA PRO A 274 -5.34 15.89 -6.65
C PRO A 274 -4.98 15.09 -7.92
N SER A 275 -5.27 13.80 -7.92
CA SER A 275 -5.10 12.93 -9.09
C SER A 275 -5.87 13.45 -10.31
N ARG A 276 -5.39 13.12 -11.51
CA ARG A 276 -6.01 13.49 -12.80
C ARG A 276 -6.59 12.31 -13.58
N MET A 277 -6.47 11.12 -13.01
CA MET A 277 -6.85 9.82 -13.56
C MET A 277 -7.61 8.99 -12.51
N PRO A 278 -8.37 7.96 -12.93
CA PRO A 278 -8.96 6.96 -12.04
C PRO A 278 -7.98 6.47 -10.97
N ALA A 279 -8.42 6.50 -9.71
CA ALA A 279 -7.61 6.29 -8.53
C ALA A 279 -8.36 5.48 -7.47
N ILE A 280 -7.67 4.49 -6.89
CA ILE A 280 -8.13 3.72 -5.74
C ILE A 280 -7.04 3.62 -4.67
N ILE A 281 -7.44 3.35 -3.43
CA ILE A 281 -6.56 2.81 -2.39
C ILE A 281 -7.14 1.49 -1.93
N GLY A 282 -6.39 0.40 -2.00
CA GLY A 282 -6.79 -0.84 -1.33
C GLY A 282 -6.13 -0.94 0.05
N GLU A 283 -6.98 -1.16 1.05
CA GLU A 283 -6.64 -1.45 2.45
C GLU A 283 -6.77 -2.97 2.64
N ALA A 284 -5.71 -3.70 2.30
CA ALA A 284 -5.73 -5.15 2.27
C ALA A 284 -5.45 -5.72 3.67
N LEU A 285 -6.48 -6.27 4.33
CA LEU A 285 -6.37 -6.85 5.68
C LEU A 285 -5.96 -5.81 6.74
N PHE A 286 -5.89 -6.21 8.02
CA PHE A 286 -5.54 -5.33 9.15
C PHE A 286 -4.23 -5.74 9.82
N MET A 287 -3.21 -4.89 9.74
CA MET A 287 -1.90 -5.03 10.41
C MET A 287 -2.01 -5.16 11.93
N THR A 288 -3.05 -4.57 12.53
CA THR A 288 -3.30 -4.60 13.97
C THR A 288 -4.08 -5.83 14.44
N ASN A 289 -4.54 -6.71 13.53
CA ASN A 289 -5.23 -7.95 13.88
C ASN A 289 -4.29 -9.15 13.76
N ASP A 290 -4.14 -9.91 14.84
CA ASP A 290 -3.16 -10.98 14.94
C ASP A 290 -3.32 -12.08 13.85
N ALA A 291 -4.54 -12.33 13.36
CA ALA A 291 -4.80 -13.33 12.31
C ALA A 291 -4.50 -12.81 10.90
N ASP A 292 -4.91 -11.57 10.60
CA ASP A 292 -4.56 -10.89 9.35
C ASP A 292 -3.04 -10.65 9.27
N ALA A 293 -2.39 -10.18 10.34
CA ALA A 293 -0.94 -9.98 10.39
C ALA A 293 -0.14 -11.29 10.31
N ALA A 294 -0.66 -12.40 10.85
CA ALA A 294 -0.09 -13.73 10.63
C ALA A 294 -0.22 -14.18 9.17
N ALA A 295 -1.33 -13.84 8.49
CA ALA A 295 -1.47 -14.05 7.05
C ALA A 295 -0.48 -13.17 6.26
N LEU A 296 -0.33 -11.88 6.58
CA LEU A 296 0.59 -10.95 5.90
C LEU A 296 2.08 -11.25 6.12
N LYS A 297 2.45 -12.19 7.00
CA LYS A 297 3.81 -12.75 7.11
C LYS A 297 4.10 -13.86 6.10
N ARG A 298 3.07 -14.40 5.43
CA ARG A 298 3.18 -15.47 4.43
C ARG A 298 3.36 -14.86 3.02
N PRO A 299 4.43 -15.17 2.27
CA PRO A 299 4.67 -14.59 0.93
C PRO A 299 3.53 -14.85 -0.06
N GLU A 300 2.86 -16.00 0.01
CA GLU A 300 1.76 -16.37 -0.87
C GLU A 300 0.46 -15.57 -0.61
N ILE A 301 0.31 -14.96 0.58
CA ILE A 301 -0.78 -14.03 0.87
C ILE A 301 -0.52 -12.66 0.22
N ARG A 302 0.73 -12.18 0.26
CA ARG A 302 1.14 -10.95 -0.45
C ARG A 302 1.04 -11.12 -1.97
N GLU A 303 1.43 -12.29 -2.47
CA GLU A 303 1.22 -12.72 -3.85
C GLU A 303 -0.27 -12.73 -4.23
N ALA A 304 -1.15 -13.27 -3.37
CA ALA A 304 -2.59 -13.28 -3.61
C ALA A 304 -3.22 -11.87 -3.65
N ILE A 305 -2.77 -10.94 -2.79
CA ILE A 305 -3.21 -9.54 -2.82
C ILE A 305 -2.77 -8.87 -4.13
N ALA A 306 -1.50 -9.04 -4.52
CA ALA A 306 -0.98 -8.53 -5.79
C ALA A 306 -1.70 -9.13 -7.00
N ARG A 307 -2.02 -10.44 -6.96
CA ARG A 307 -2.81 -11.13 -7.99
C ARG A 307 -4.22 -10.57 -8.13
N GLY A 308 -4.86 -10.23 -7.00
CA GLY A 308 -6.15 -9.56 -6.98
C GLY A 308 -6.15 -8.19 -7.67
N TYR A 309 -5.17 -7.33 -7.36
CA TYR A 309 -4.99 -6.06 -8.08
C TYR A 309 -4.71 -6.26 -9.57
N PHE A 310 -3.87 -7.24 -9.93
CA PHE A 310 -3.53 -7.55 -11.32
C PHE A 310 -4.77 -7.94 -12.14
N GLU A 311 -5.58 -8.87 -11.63
CA GLU A 311 -6.84 -9.26 -12.28
C GLU A 311 -7.81 -8.09 -12.40
N ALA A 312 -7.93 -7.27 -11.35
CA ALA A 312 -8.83 -6.13 -11.34
C ALA A 312 -8.43 -5.06 -12.37
N LEU A 313 -7.15 -4.75 -12.48
CA LEU A 313 -6.61 -3.81 -13.48
C LEU A 313 -6.78 -4.36 -14.90
N LYS A 314 -6.54 -5.65 -15.10
CA LYS A 314 -6.76 -6.32 -16.39
C LYS A 314 -8.23 -6.26 -16.82
N ALA A 315 -9.16 -6.68 -15.95
CA ALA A 315 -10.60 -6.59 -16.18
C ALA A 315 -11.11 -5.14 -16.32
N TYR A 316 -10.46 -4.19 -15.64
CA TYR A 316 -10.74 -2.77 -15.79
C TYR A 316 -10.46 -2.29 -17.22
N PHE A 317 -9.24 -2.50 -17.73
CA PHE A 317 -8.87 -2.06 -19.08
C PHE A 317 -9.51 -2.88 -20.20
N GLU A 318 -9.68 -4.19 -20.05
CA GLU A 318 -10.19 -5.08 -21.11
C GLU A 318 -11.69 -4.84 -21.44
N SER A 319 -12.44 -4.09 -20.62
CA SER A 319 -13.78 -3.60 -20.96
C SER A 319 -13.86 -2.12 -21.37
N GLY A 320 -12.72 -1.48 -21.66
CA GLY A 320 -12.65 -0.10 -22.16
C GLY A 320 -12.26 0.99 -21.15
N GLY A 321 -12.26 0.68 -19.84
CA GLY A 321 -12.00 1.63 -18.73
C GLY A 321 -13.27 2.14 -18.08
#